data_AF-T1C4M0-F1
#
_entry.id   AF-T1C4M0-F1
#
_cell.length_a   1.000
_cell.length_b   1.000
_cell.length_c   1.000
_cell.angle_alpha   90.00
_cell.angle_beta   90.00
_cell.angle_gamma   90.00
#
_symmetry.space_group_name_H-M   'P 1'
#
loop_
_entity.id
_entity.type
_entity.pdbx_description
1 polymer ?
#
loop_
_entity_poly.entity_id
_entity_poly.type
_entity_poly.pdbx_seq_one_letter_code
_entity_poly.pdbx_strand_id
1 'polypeptide(L)'
;ALLRIEERTERQNYYALLEAAGIRAPRAVAGPDAIERLSIVKLPHATRRLERGFFTAASPAEYRAKVDRLVARGTIAAADLAAARIEEYILGPVFNFNYFFSPARPP
;
A
#
# COMPACT_ATOMS: atom_id res chain seq x y z
N ALA A 1 20.67 -2.21 -7.28
CA ALA A 1 20.03 -0.94 -7.69
C ALA A 1 18.50 -1.05 -7.69
N LEU A 2 17.90 -2.07 -8.33
CA LEU A 2 16.43 -2.25 -8.34
C LEU A 2 15.80 -2.60 -6.97
N LEU A 3 16.43 -3.47 -6.17
CA LEU A 3 15.93 -3.84 -4.83
C LEU A 3 15.83 -2.64 -3.87
N ARG A 4 16.58 -1.56 -4.13
CA ARG A 4 16.56 -0.35 -3.30
C ARG A 4 15.33 0.53 -3.57
N ILE A 5 14.72 0.39 -4.75
CA ILE A 5 13.48 1.11 -5.15
C ILE A 5 12.24 0.50 -4.46
N GLU A 6 12.36 -0.73 -3.93
CA GLU A 6 11.31 -1.33 -3.10
C GLU A 6 11.12 -0.57 -1.78
N GLU A 7 12.13 0.18 -1.33
CA GLU A 7 12.02 1.05 -0.16
C GLU A 7 11.19 2.30 -0.42
N ARG A 8 10.08 2.38 0.31
CA ARG A 8 9.01 3.37 0.09
C ARG A 8 9.28 4.71 0.77
N THR A 9 10.29 4.76 1.63
CA THR A 9 10.69 5.94 2.41
C THR A 9 11.70 6.82 1.67
N GLU A 10 12.33 6.34 0.59
CA GLU A 10 13.25 7.13 -0.21
C GLU A 10 12.52 8.00 -1.25
N ARG A 11 13.14 9.12 -1.66
CA ARG A 11 12.62 10.04 -2.69
C ARG A 11 12.38 9.36 -4.05
N GLN A 12 13.07 8.25 -4.32
CA GLN A 12 12.91 7.43 -5.53
C GLN A 12 12.27 6.08 -5.17
N ASN A 13 11.05 6.12 -4.61
CA ASN A 13 10.31 4.91 -4.31
C ASN A 13 9.59 4.33 -5.54
N TYR A 14 9.05 3.12 -5.38
CA TYR A 14 8.26 2.43 -6.40
C TYR A 14 7.18 3.29 -7.08
N TYR A 15 6.49 4.21 -6.38
CA TYR A 15 5.46 5.04 -7.01
C TYR A 15 6.06 6.09 -7.95
N ALA A 16 7.21 6.67 -7.60
CA ALA A 16 7.94 7.58 -8.48
C ALA A 16 8.41 6.87 -9.76
N LEU A 17 8.82 5.60 -9.67
CA LEU A 17 9.17 4.78 -10.84
C LEU A 17 7.95 4.50 -11.73
N LEU A 18 6.81 4.14 -11.13
CA LEU A 18 5.57 3.92 -11.89
C LEU A 18 5.12 5.20 -12.60
N GLU A 19 5.18 6.34 -11.92
CA GLU A 19 4.83 7.64 -12.49
C GLU A 19 5.75 8.00 -13.67
N ALA A 20 7.07 7.88 -13.50
CA ALA A 20 8.03 8.14 -14.57
C ALA A 20 7.84 7.20 -15.78
N ALA A 21 7.37 5.98 -15.56
CA ALA A 21 7.08 5.00 -16.61
C ALA A 21 5.67 5.15 -17.22
N GLY A 22 4.83 6.07 -16.72
CA GLY A 22 3.44 6.21 -17.16
C GLY A 22 2.54 5.03 -16.80
N ILE A 23 2.90 4.24 -15.79
CA ILE A 23 2.13 3.09 -15.33
C ILE A 23 1.13 3.53 -14.26
N ARG A 24 -0.15 3.17 -14.45
CA ARG A 24 -1.21 3.50 -13.50
C ARG A 24 -1.02 2.76 -12.18
N ALA A 25 -1.13 3.48 -11.08
CA ALA A 25 -1.18 2.96 -9.72
C ALA A 25 -2.52 3.33 -9.05
N PRO A 26 -2.94 2.63 -7.99
CA PRO A 26 -4.10 3.03 -7.20
C PRO A 26 -3.93 4.46 -6.67
N ARG A 27 -5.02 5.25 -6.70
CA ARG A 27 -5.01 6.62 -6.19
C ARG A 27 -4.76 6.62 -4.68
N ALA A 28 -3.83 7.46 -4.22
CA ALA A 28 -3.62 7.68 -2.80
C ALA A 28 -4.79 8.47 -2.19
N VAL A 29 -5.21 8.08 -0.98
CA VAL A 29 -6.20 8.80 -0.18
C VAL A 29 -5.43 9.53 0.93
N ALA A 30 -5.63 10.85 1.04
CA ALA A 30 -4.81 11.72 1.88
C ALA A 30 -4.87 11.38 3.38
N GLY A 31 -5.97 10.78 3.83
CA GLY A 31 -6.16 10.36 5.20
C GLY A 31 -7.52 9.72 5.43
N PRO A 32 -7.80 9.27 6.66
CA PRO A 32 -9.05 8.58 7.00
C PRO A 32 -10.32 9.37 6.66
N ASP A 33 -10.26 10.70 6.80
CA ASP A 33 -11.39 11.59 6.55
C ASP A 33 -11.68 11.82 5.06
N ALA A 34 -10.72 11.49 4.18
CA ALA A 34 -10.88 11.58 2.73
C ALA A 34 -11.38 10.26 2.10
N ILE A 35 -11.79 9.28 2.90
CA ILE A 35 -12.32 8.00 2.42
C ILE A 35 -13.76 8.19 1.94
N GLU A 36 -13.94 8.29 0.63
CA GLU A 36 -15.27 8.44 -0.01
C GLU A 36 -15.73 7.16 -0.75
N ARG A 37 -14.84 6.18 -0.88
CA ARG A 37 -15.07 4.92 -1.61
C ARG A 37 -14.24 3.81 -0.98
N LEU A 38 -14.50 2.56 -1.39
CA LEU A 38 -13.75 1.40 -0.91
C LEU A 38 -12.24 1.62 -1.08
N SER A 39 -11.55 1.61 0.04
CA SER A 39 -10.11 1.86 0.16
C SER A 39 -9.45 0.74 0.94
N ILE A 40 -8.17 0.50 0.67
CA ILE A 40 -7.30 -0.40 1.43
C ILE A 40 -6.33 0.41 2.27
N VAL A 41 -6.21 0.06 3.55
CA VAL A 41 -5.26 0.62 4.50
C VAL A 41 -4.14 -0.38 4.71
N LYS A 42 -2.91 0.06 4.51
CA LYS A 42 -1.70 -0.76 4.55
C LYS A 42 -0.82 -0.29 5.70
N LEU A 43 -0.51 -1.19 6.64
CA LEU A 43 0.32 -0.91 7.81
C LEU A 43 0.94 -2.21 8.35
N PRO A 44 2.06 -2.17 9.09
CA PRO A 44 2.66 -3.35 9.70
C PRO A 44 1.71 -4.06 10.68
N HIS A 45 1.87 -5.37 10.84
CA HIS A 45 1.29 -6.08 11.98
C HIS A 45 2.01 -5.69 13.28
N ALA A 46 1.29 -5.61 14.40
CA ALA A 46 1.85 -5.17 15.68
C ALA A 46 3.06 -6.03 16.15
N THR A 47 2.93 -7.36 16.08
CA THR A 47 3.99 -8.31 16.46
C THR A 47 4.87 -8.75 15.28
N ARG A 48 4.26 -9.14 14.16
CA ARG A 48 4.98 -9.61 12.96
C ARG A 48 5.35 -8.44 12.06
N ARG A 49 6.31 -7.63 12.50
CA ARG A 49 6.67 -6.35 11.85
C ARG A 49 7.07 -6.46 10.37
N LEU A 50 7.60 -7.61 9.95
CA LEU A 50 7.94 -7.89 8.55
C LEU A 50 6.71 -8.21 7.68
N GLU A 51 5.60 -8.64 8.30
CA GLU A 51 4.36 -8.91 7.58
C GLU A 51 3.59 -7.62 7.34
N ARG A 52 3.06 -7.50 6.12
CA ARG A 52 2.15 -6.40 5.77
C ARG A 52 0.75 -6.73 6.24
N GLY A 53 0.21 -5.89 7.12
CA GLY A 53 -1.19 -5.89 7.49
C GLY A 53 -2.03 -5.07 6.51
N PHE A 54 -3.28 -5.51 6.34
CA PHE A 54 -4.25 -4.86 5.48
C PHE A 54 -5.62 -4.86 6.14
N PHE A 55 -6.35 -3.77 6.01
CA PHE A 55 -7.80 -3.78 6.19
C PHE A 55 -8.45 -2.82 5.19
N THR A 56 -9.73 -3.01 4.91
CA THR A 56 -10.48 -2.12 4.02
C THR A 56 -11.36 -1.17 4.80
N ALA A 57 -11.72 -0.04 4.21
CA ALA A 57 -12.78 0.84 4.70
C ALA A 57 -13.40 1.58 3.52
N ALA A 58 -14.72 1.78 3.55
CA ALA A 58 -15.46 2.55 2.55
C ALA A 58 -15.94 3.90 3.07
N SER A 59 -15.70 4.21 4.35
CA SER A 59 -16.00 5.52 4.96
C SER A 59 -15.06 5.83 6.13
N PRO A 60 -14.98 7.10 6.59
CA PRO A 60 -14.20 7.47 7.77
C PRO A 60 -14.71 6.80 9.05
N ALA A 61 -16.03 6.60 9.18
CA ALA A 61 -16.64 5.94 10.32
C ALA A 61 -16.24 4.45 10.39
N GLU A 62 -16.27 3.75 9.25
CA GLU A 62 -15.85 2.35 9.18
C GLU A 62 -14.35 2.20 9.47
N TYR A 63 -13.53 3.14 8.98
CA TYR A 63 -12.09 3.17 9.30
C TYR A 63 -11.89 3.22 10.83
N ARG A 64 -12.50 4.18 11.52
CA ARG A 64 -12.34 4.37 12.98
C ARG A 64 -12.78 3.13 13.74
N ALA A 65 -13.96 2.59 13.44
CA ALA A 65 -14.48 1.37 14.08
C ALA A 65 -13.57 0.15 13.87
N LYS A 66 -12.99 -0.01 12.67
CA LYS A 66 -12.02 -1.09 12.39
C LYS A 66 -10.71 -0.88 13.12
N VAL A 67 -10.18 0.35 13.16
CA VAL A 67 -8.97 0.68 13.91
C VAL A 67 -9.13 0.32 15.39
N ASP A 68 -10.21 0.78 16.03
CA ASP A 68 -10.46 0.52 17.45
C ASP A 68 -10.47 -0.99 17.74
N ARG A 69 -11.17 -1.76 16.90
CA ARG A 69 -11.23 -3.22 17.01
C ARG A 69 -9.88 -3.89 16.80
N LEU A 70 -9.08 -3.45 15.83
CA LEU A 70 -7.77 -4.03 15.51
C LEU A 70 -6.71 -3.69 16.57
N VAL A 71 -6.74 -2.48 17.11
CA VAL A 71 -5.89 -2.05 18.22
C VAL A 71 -6.23 -2.82 19.49
N ALA A 72 -7.52 -2.93 19.84
CA ALA A 72 -7.97 -3.69 21.01
C ALA A 72 -7.58 -5.17 20.95
N ARG A 73 -7.45 -5.74 19.75
CA ARG A 73 -7.01 -7.12 19.50
C ARG A 73 -5.49 -7.27 19.43
N GLY A 74 -4.72 -6.19 19.52
CA GLY A 74 -3.28 -6.20 19.34
C GLY A 74 -2.84 -6.63 17.93
N THR A 75 -3.70 -6.48 16.92
CA THR A 75 -3.36 -6.81 15.52
C THR A 75 -2.51 -5.71 14.89
N ILE A 76 -2.80 -4.45 15.21
CA ILE A 76 -2.05 -3.28 14.76
C ILE A 76 -1.65 -2.42 15.97
N ALA A 77 -0.53 -1.69 15.87
CA ALA A 77 -0.17 -0.69 16.88
C ALA A 77 -0.71 0.69 16.47
N ALA A 78 -1.30 1.43 17.42
CA ALA A 78 -1.84 2.75 17.14
C ALA A 78 -0.77 3.73 16.60
N ALA A 79 0.48 3.59 17.05
CA ALA A 79 1.60 4.40 16.57
C ALA A 79 1.90 4.20 15.07
N ASP A 80 1.61 3.02 14.52
CA ASP A 80 1.86 2.73 13.10
C ASP A 80 0.81 3.37 12.17
N LEU A 81 -0.33 3.84 12.71
CA LEU A 81 -1.38 4.49 11.93
C LEU A 81 -0.90 5.79 11.26
N ALA A 82 0.04 6.51 11.90
CA ALA A 82 0.62 7.73 11.34
C ALA A 82 1.42 7.47 10.04
N ALA A 83 1.95 6.25 9.89
CA ALA A 83 2.67 5.81 8.69
C ALA A 83 1.80 4.94 7.77
N ALA A 84 0.53 4.70 8.11
CA ALA A 84 -0.35 3.87 7.33
C ALA A 84 -0.65 4.52 5.98
N ARG A 85 -0.64 3.71 4.93
CA ARG A 85 -0.93 4.16 3.57
C ARG A 85 -2.35 3.77 3.19
N ILE A 86 -3.13 4.74 2.71
CA ILE A 86 -4.51 4.53 2.29
C ILE A 86 -4.58 4.72 0.78
N GLU A 87 -5.15 3.74 0.09
CA GLU A 87 -5.27 3.73 -1.37
C GLU A 87 -6.66 3.27 -1.79
N GLU A 88 -7.11 3.72 -2.94
CA GLU A 88 -8.32 3.20 -3.57
C GLU A 88 -8.20 1.67 -3.78
N TYR A 89 -9.26 0.96 -3.44
CA TYR A 89 -9.33 -0.49 -3.68
C TYR A 89 -9.73 -0.75 -5.13
N ILE A 90 -8.83 -1.37 -5.90
CA ILE A 90 -9.09 -1.71 -7.30
C ILE A 90 -9.81 -3.04 -7.39
N LEU A 91 -11.07 -3.03 -7.82
CA LEU A 91 -11.85 -4.23 -8.10
C LEU A 91 -11.50 -4.75 -9.50
N GLY A 92 -11.02 -5.98 -9.57
CA GLY A 92 -10.72 -6.63 -10.84
C GLY A 92 -9.97 -7.94 -10.68
N PRO A 93 -9.81 -8.70 -11.77
CA PRO A 93 -8.97 -9.88 -11.79
C PRO A 93 -7.51 -9.51 -11.47
N VAL A 94 -6.86 -10.34 -10.67
CA VAL A 94 -5.45 -10.15 -10.31
C VAL A 94 -4.58 -10.83 -11.35
N PHE A 95 -3.68 -10.06 -11.97
CA PHE A 95 -2.67 -10.57 -12.88
C PHE A 95 -1.27 -10.20 -12.39
N ASN A 96 -0.35 -11.15 -12.46
CA ASN A 96 1.06 -10.93 -12.21
C ASN A 96 1.85 -11.23 -13.48
N PHE A 97 2.42 -10.18 -14.09
CA PHE A 97 3.18 -10.29 -15.33
C PHE A 97 4.66 -10.48 -15.01
N ASN A 98 5.23 -11.58 -15.49
CA ASN A 98 6.65 -11.87 -15.35
C ASN A 98 7.36 -11.46 -16.65
N TYR A 99 8.32 -10.53 -16.53
CA TYR A 99 9.09 -10.01 -17.66
C TYR A 99 10.56 -10.43 -17.55
N PHE A 100 11.23 -10.55 -18.69
CA PHE A 100 12.67 -10.72 -18.76
C PHE A 100 13.24 -9.71 -19.77
N PHE A 101 14.23 -8.93 -19.33
CA PHE A 101 14.96 -8.02 -20.20
C PHE A 101 16.37 -8.59 -20.46
N SER A 102 16.63 -8.98 -21.71
CA SER A 102 17.97 -9.41 -22.14
C SER A 102 18.78 -8.20 -22.63
N PRO A 103 19.91 -7.84 -22.00
CA PRO A 103 20.79 -6.80 -22.50
C PRO A 103 21.72 -7.28 -23.62
N ALA A 104 21.73 -8.58 -23.93
CA ALA A 104 22.60 -9.13 -24.97
C ALA A 104 22.14 -8.68 -26.35
N ARG A 105 23.04 -8.10 -27.14
CA ARG A 105 22.82 -7.87 -28.58
C ARG A 105 22.90 -9.23 -29.30
N PRO A 106 21.96 -9.55 -30.21
CA PRO A 106 22.15 -10.69 -31.10
C PRO A 106 23.45 -10.49 -31.91
N PRO A 107 24.14 -11.60 -32.26
CA PRO A 107 25.45 -11.57 -32.92
C PRO A 107 25.43 -10.79 -34.25
#